data_AF-A0A838WMK1-F1
#
_entry.id   AF-A0A838WMK1-F1
#
_cell.length_a   1.000
_cell.length_b   1.000
_cell.length_c   1.000
_cell.angle_alpha   90.00
_cell.angle_beta   90.00
_cell.angle_gamma   90.00
#
_symmetry.space_group_name_H-M   'P 1'
#
loop_
_entity.id
_entity.type
_entity.pdbx_description
1 polymer ?
#
loop_
_entity_poly.entity_id
_entity_poly.type
_entity_poly.pdbx_seq_one_letter_code
_entity_poly.pdbx_strand_id
1 'polypeptide(L)'
;PDESQCYQISKGVQVVYNDTKKTIESLNINGQSVEASRQYIMCVENYHYQNSLKNLNLTSEEVANAKVVATSAQSILEEYLTTHQLIDRHVEGRWTFIN
;
A
#
# COMPACT_ATOMS: atom_id res chain seq x y z
N PRO A 1 13.48 1.31 -10.44
CA PRO A 1 13.51 1.16 -8.97
C PRO A 1 14.19 -0.17 -8.62
N ASP A 2 15.04 -0.22 -7.60
CA ASP A 2 15.49 -1.50 -7.06
C ASP A 2 14.27 -2.23 -6.47
N GLU A 3 14.21 -3.57 -6.57
CA GLU A 3 13.05 -4.38 -6.16
C GLU A 3 12.60 -4.12 -4.71
N SER A 4 13.52 -3.68 -3.84
CA SER A 4 13.27 -3.36 -2.44
C SER A 4 12.42 -2.10 -2.20
N GLN A 5 12.14 -1.30 -3.23
CA GLN A 5 11.34 -0.07 -3.12
C GLN A 5 9.90 -0.20 -3.64
N CYS A 6 9.49 -1.40 -4.07
CA CYS A 6 8.11 -1.65 -4.49
C CYS A 6 7.26 -2.10 -3.31
N TYR A 7 6.34 -1.23 -2.87
CA TYR A 7 5.40 -1.57 -1.80
C TYR A 7 4.47 -2.71 -2.23
N GLN A 8 4.32 -3.69 -1.34
CA GLN A 8 3.20 -4.63 -1.42
C GLN A 8 1.90 -3.87 -1.13
N ILE A 9 0.95 -3.95 -2.04
CA ILE A 9 -0.31 -3.20 -1.98
C ILE A 9 -1.51 -4.14 -1.86
N SER A 10 -2.55 -3.68 -1.18
CA SER A 10 -3.76 -4.46 -0.88
C SER A 10 -4.65 -4.66 -2.10
N LYS A 11 -5.59 -5.60 -1.99
CA LYS A 11 -6.62 -5.84 -3.02
C LYS A 11 -7.36 -4.55 -3.32
N GLY A 12 -7.62 -4.32 -4.62
CA GLY A 12 -8.33 -3.14 -5.10
C GLY A 12 -7.42 -1.95 -5.40
N VAL A 13 -6.17 -1.95 -4.94
CA VAL A 13 -5.16 -0.96 -5.36
C VAL A 13 -4.48 -1.45 -6.63
N GLN A 14 -4.41 -0.58 -7.64
CA GLN A 14 -3.80 -0.85 -8.93
C GLN A 14 -2.89 0.30 -9.33
N VAL A 15 -1.66 -0.02 -9.73
CA VAL A 15 -0.63 0.93 -10.14
C VAL A 15 -0.10 0.53 -11.51
N VAL A 16 -0.05 1.50 -12.42
CA VAL A 16 0.68 1.37 -13.69
C VAL A 16 1.94 2.23 -13.59
N TYR A 17 3.10 1.59 -13.67
CA TYR A 17 4.39 2.23 -13.60
C TYR A 17 5.07 2.18 -14.97
N ASN A 18 5.47 3.33 -15.50
CA ASN A 18 6.29 3.40 -16.70
C ASN A 18 7.77 3.33 -16.31
N ASP A 19 8.44 2.24 -16.68
CA ASP A 19 9.81 1.99 -16.31
C ASP A 19 10.82 2.80 -17.13
N THR A 20 10.47 3.29 -18.33
CA THR A 20 11.34 4.19 -19.09
C THR A 20 11.38 5.58 -18.47
N LYS A 21 10.20 6.13 -18.16
CA LYS A 21 10.02 7.48 -17.58
C LYS A 21 10.29 7.50 -16.08
N LYS A 22 10.29 6.33 -15.43
CA LYS A 22 10.37 6.16 -13.98
C LYS A 22 9.23 6.85 -13.23
N THR A 23 8.02 6.82 -13.78
CA THR A 23 6.82 7.51 -13.25
C THR A 23 5.63 6.58 -13.07
N ILE A 24 4.74 6.92 -12.13
CA ILE A 24 3.40 6.30 -12.04
C ILE A 24 2.50 6.98 -13.08
N GLU A 25 1.97 6.21 -14.03
CA GLU A 25 1.04 6.67 -15.06
C GLU A 25 -0.41 6.64 -14.57
N SER A 26 -0.75 5.69 -13.68
CA SER A 26 -2.06 5.67 -13.02
C SER A 26 -2.00 5.00 -11.66
N LEU A 27 -2.78 5.51 -10.72
CA LEU A 27 -3.05 4.92 -9.42
C LEU A 27 -4.56 4.88 -9.20
N ASN A 28 -5.12 3.68 -9.07
CA ASN A 28 -6.55 3.47 -8.85
C ASN A 28 -6.80 2.69 -7.56
N ILE A 29 -7.91 3.02 -6.90
CA ILE A 29 -8.45 2.30 -5.74
C ILE A 29 -9.87 1.87 -6.09
N ASN A 30 -10.13 0.56 -6.09
CA ASN A 30 -11.42 -0.05 -6.44
C ASN A 30 -11.96 0.43 -7.80
N GLY A 31 -11.08 0.55 -8.79
CA GLY A 31 -11.42 1.00 -10.14
C GLY A 31 -11.63 2.52 -10.30
N GLN A 32 -11.46 3.31 -9.22
CA GLN A 32 -11.53 4.77 -9.27
C GLN A 32 -10.13 5.36 -9.19
N SER A 33 -9.82 6.35 -10.03
CA SER A 33 -8.55 7.05 -9.96
C SER A 33 -8.40 7.83 -8.65
N VAL A 34 -7.19 7.83 -8.13
CA VAL A 34 -6.86 8.61 -6.93
C VAL A 34 -6.92 10.10 -7.27
N GLU A 35 -7.63 10.85 -6.44
CA GLU A 35 -7.84 12.28 -6.58
C GLU A 35 -6.91 13.03 -5.62
N ALA A 36 -6.11 13.98 -6.14
CA ALA A 36 -5.10 14.69 -5.34
C ALA A 36 -5.69 15.49 -4.16
N SER A 37 -6.93 15.97 -4.27
CA SER A 37 -7.61 16.74 -3.23
C SER A 37 -8.37 15.89 -2.22
N ARG A 38 -8.43 14.57 -2.43
CA ARG A 38 -9.18 13.66 -1.57
C ARG A 38 -8.28 13.09 -0.47
N GLN A 39 -8.82 12.97 0.72
CA GLN A 39 -8.15 12.28 1.83
C GLN A 39 -8.40 10.77 1.75
N TYR A 40 -7.32 10.01 1.92
CA TYR A 40 -7.34 8.55 1.97
C TYR A 40 -6.81 8.07 3.30
N ILE A 41 -7.30 6.91 3.74
CA ILE A 41 -6.82 6.24 4.94
C ILE A 41 -6.04 5.00 4.49
N MET A 42 -4.83 4.85 5.01
CA MET A 42 -3.99 3.68 4.77
C MET A 42 -3.47 3.12 6.09
N CYS A 43 -3.24 1.82 6.11
CA CYS A 43 -2.54 1.14 7.19
C CYS A 43 -1.14 0.76 6.72
N VAL A 44 -0.13 0.99 7.55
CA VAL A 44 1.27 0.68 7.25
C VAL A 44 1.93 0.03 8.45
N GLU A 45 3.00 -0.73 8.19
CA GLU A 45 3.87 -1.25 9.25
C GLU A 45 4.53 -0.10 10.03
N ASN A 46 4.76 -0.32 11.32
CA ASN A 46 5.36 0.71 12.21
C ASN A 46 6.70 1.23 11.67
N TYR A 47 7.50 0.38 11.02
CA TYR A 47 8.75 0.82 10.39
C TYR A 47 8.54 1.94 9.36
N HIS A 48 7.51 1.84 8.51
CA HIS A 48 7.21 2.87 7.51
C HIS A 48 6.63 4.13 8.16
N TYR A 49 5.82 3.99 9.21
CA TYR A 49 5.33 5.12 10.00
C TYR A 49 6.46 5.91 10.68
N GLN A 50 7.39 5.23 11.35
CA GLN A 50 8.55 5.89 12.00
C GLN A 50 9.48 6.59 11.01
N ASN A 51 9.44 6.19 9.73
CA ASN A 51 10.23 6.75 8.64
C ASN A 51 9.33 7.43 7.59
N SER A 52 8.17 7.99 8.00
CA SER A 52 7.11 8.46 7.10
C SER A 52 7.59 9.45 6.04
N LEU A 53 8.45 10.40 6.42
CA LEU A 53 8.96 11.39 5.49
C LEU A 53 9.81 10.73 4.37
N LYS A 54 10.69 9.81 4.74
CA LYS A 54 11.58 9.14 3.78
C LYS A 54 10.82 8.14 2.91
N ASN A 55 9.93 7.37 3.51
CA ASN A 55 9.31 6.20 2.89
C ASN A 55 8.00 6.54 2.17
N LEU A 56 7.23 7.48 2.70
CA LEU A 56 5.89 7.83 2.24
C LEU A 56 5.77 9.28 1.78
N ASN A 57 6.82 10.09 1.96
CA ASN A 57 6.80 11.53 1.72
C ASN A 57 5.69 12.24 2.52
N LEU A 58 5.43 11.78 3.75
CA LEU A 58 4.46 12.37 4.66
C LEU A 58 5.15 12.99 5.87
N THR A 59 4.80 14.24 6.16
CA THR A 59 5.27 15.01 7.31
C THR A 59 4.66 14.50 8.62
N SER A 60 5.27 14.87 9.75
CA SER A 60 4.75 14.53 11.09
C SER A 60 3.33 15.10 11.33
N GLU A 61 3.01 16.24 10.72
CA GLU A 61 1.69 16.88 10.82
C GLU A 61 0.62 16.08 10.08
N GLU A 62 0.93 15.59 8.88
CA GLU A 62 0.02 14.78 8.07
C GLU A 62 -0.30 13.42 8.71
N VAL A 63 0.62 12.88 9.52
CA VAL A 63 0.44 11.59 10.21
C VAL A 63 0.06 11.73 11.70
N ALA A 64 -0.14 12.95 12.20
CA ALA A 64 -0.39 13.21 13.63
C ALA A 64 -1.62 12.47 14.19
N ASN A 65 -2.61 12.20 13.33
CA ASN A 65 -3.85 11.51 13.69
C ASN A 65 -3.78 9.98 13.48
N ALA A 66 -2.60 9.42 13.22
CA ALA A 66 -2.43 7.99 13.05
C ALA A 66 -2.83 7.23 14.33
N LYS A 67 -3.42 6.05 14.14
CA LYS A 67 -3.86 5.16 15.23
C LYS A 67 -3.17 3.82 15.11
N VAL A 68 -2.70 3.30 16.24
CA VAL A 68 -2.21 1.92 16.31
C VAL A 68 -3.43 0.99 16.29
N VAL A 69 -3.56 0.20 15.22
CA VAL A 69 -4.66 -0.75 15.04
C VAL A 69 -4.30 -2.17 15.49
N ALA A 70 -3.00 -2.49 15.53
CA ALA A 70 -2.46 -3.75 16.01
C ALA A 70 -0.99 -3.56 16.43
N THR A 71 -0.50 -4.44 17.30
CA THR A 71 0.88 -4.42 17.79
C THR A 71 1.75 -5.55 17.25
N SER A 72 1.16 -6.47 16.47
CA SER A 72 1.83 -7.63 15.88
C SER A 72 1.21 -7.98 14.53
N ALA A 73 2.01 -7.87 13.46
CA ALA A 73 1.62 -8.32 12.13
C ALA A 73 1.37 -9.83 12.11
N GLN A 74 2.16 -10.60 12.88
CA GLN A 74 1.96 -12.04 13.02
C GLN A 74 0.58 -12.36 13.59
N SER A 75 0.13 -11.67 14.64
CA SER A 75 -1.18 -11.91 15.24
C SER A 75 -2.32 -11.57 14.27
N ILE A 76 -2.17 -10.52 13.46
CA ILE A 76 -3.13 -10.20 12.38
C ILE A 76 -3.18 -11.33 11.35
N LEU A 77 -2.02 -11.85 10.94
CA LEU A 77 -1.95 -12.95 9.97
C LEU A 77 -2.56 -14.23 10.54
N GLU A 78 -2.26 -14.58 11.79
CA GLU A 78 -2.85 -15.73 12.49
C GLU A 78 -4.38 -15.61 12.57
N GLU A 79 -4.90 -14.47 13.01
CA GLU A 79 -6.35 -14.21 13.06
C GLU A 79 -6.97 -14.32 11.65
N TYR A 80 -6.37 -13.66 10.65
CA TYR A 80 -6.90 -13.66 9.29
C TYR A 80 -6.94 -15.06 8.69
N LEU A 81 -5.86 -15.84 8.81
CA LEU A 81 -5.75 -17.19 8.24
C LEU A 81 -6.62 -18.22 8.99
N THR A 82 -6.80 -18.06 10.31
CA THR A 82 -7.64 -18.97 11.10
C THR A 82 -9.13 -18.72 10.88
N THR A 83 -9.53 -17.48 10.64
CA THR A 83 -10.93 -17.09 10.37
C THR A 83 -11.35 -17.26 8.91
N HIS A 84 -10.40 -17.34 7.98
CA HIS A 84 -10.65 -17.51 6.55
C HIS A 84 -9.97 -18.78 6.04
N GLN A 85 -10.68 -19.91 6.12
CA GLN A 85 -10.18 -21.18 5.60
C GLN A 85 -10.30 -21.25 4.07
N LEU A 86 -9.44 -22.06 3.44
CA LEU A 86 -9.45 -22.32 1.99
C LEU A 86 -9.36 -21.02 1.16
N ILE A 87 -8.56 -20.06 1.62
CA ILE A 87 -8.30 -18.83 0.88
C ILE A 87 -7.73 -19.19 -0.50
N ASP A 88 -8.49 -18.85 -1.53
CA ASP A 88 -8.06 -18.87 -2.92
C ASP A 88 -7.75 -17.44 -3.39
N ARG A 89 -6.50 -17.20 -3.78
CA ARG A 89 -6.01 -15.88 -4.22
C ARG A 89 -5.17 -16.04 -5.47
N HIS A 90 -5.42 -15.15 -6.41
CA HIS A 90 -4.74 -15.10 -7.71
C HIS A 90 -3.93 -13.80 -7.81
N VAL A 91 -2.97 -13.77 -8.75
CA VAL A 91 -2.27 -12.53 -9.08
C VAL A 91 -3.26 -11.59 -9.79
N GLU A 92 -3.56 -10.45 -9.15
CA GLU A 92 -4.60 -9.51 -9.59
C GLU A 92 -4.07 -8.36 -10.46
N GLY A 93 -2.79 -8.38 -10.85
CA GLY A 93 -2.17 -7.30 -11.64
C GLY A 93 -2.08 -5.96 -10.89
N ARG A 94 -1.90 -6.00 -9.55
CA ARG A 94 -1.87 -4.80 -8.70
C ARG A 94 -0.75 -3.82 -9.09
N TRP A 95 0.41 -4.36 -9.49
CA TRP A 95 1.45 -3.60 -10.18
C TRP A 95 1.51 -4.05 -11.63
N THR A 96 1.46 -3.10 -12.55
CA THR A 96 1.71 -3.32 -13.98
C THR A 96 2.87 -2.42 -14.41
N PHE A 97 3.90 -3.03 -14.98
CA PHE A 97 5.07 -2.33 -15.49
C PHE A 97 4.98 -2.22 -17.02
N ILE A 98 5.08 -0.99 -17.52
CA ILE A 98 5.09 -0.69 -18.96
C ILE A 98 6.41 0.01 -19.32
N ASN A 99 6.76 -0.01 -20.60
CA ASN A 99 7.92 0.71 -21.13
C ASN A 99 7.51 2.06 -21.68
#